data_AF-A0A552KIH7-F1
#
_entry.id   AF-A0A552KIH7-F1
#
_cell.length_a   1.000
_cell.length_b   1.000
_cell.length_c   1.000
_cell.angle_alpha   90.00
_cell.angle_beta   90.00
_cell.angle_gamma   90.00
#
_symmetry.space_group_name_H-M   'P 1'
#
loop_
_entity.id
_entity.type
_entity.pdbx_description
1 polymer ?
#
loop_
_entity_poly.entity_id
_entity_poly.type
_entity_poly.pdbx_seq_one_letter_code
_entity_poly.pdbx_strand_id
1 'polypeptide(L)'
;MIASPSNPKNVLAATLLTVGISLINVPTVLAQAHTNTGGPQVTGLNGYKYTPLFTVGETINNYTPIGILDGIGVINLGNGTIRALVNHEVRNNQGASYTLNPGTANQLSVRGARISYFDIDTSSRQIIGSGLAFDKIYDRSYNLITSTSQFELAPTIGGLDRFCSGAAFGRYSFGQGIGFEDNIYFAGEETSNGTQWVLDPTNFGLWAAPEMGRGGWENWTEIDTGRSDRIAMIGGDDTESAPLYLYIGEKNGVGDGSFLDRNGLKQGKLYVWVGDKGVDPQNFAGTGNTSAGRWVEVVNEGNGVGFLNGFATDSNLRAQADALGAFSFSRPEDVSINPSDGSQIVLASTGRSSLFNGADSWGTVYIFDNNLVFDQNGNLDTAASSVSARILYDGNDAGGGQFSGPDFGVRSPDNLDWSDDGTIYIQEDRSFSGFGQTSGEEASIWRLDATTGRATRVGQVDRSSSLPGGQTDSSPNDLGNWETSGILDITEFFPGARPGEKILILDVQAHSVRNGSIGGPNNLVEGGQLGLLTVQTPEPTLFFGLGFFGLSALALKRKQS
;
A
#
# COMPACT_ATOMS: atom_id res chain seq x y z
N MET A 1 80.04 19.08 -60.78
CA MET A 1 79.90 19.86 -59.53
C MET A 1 78.99 19.06 -58.61
N ILE A 2 79.57 18.23 -57.75
CA ILE A 2 79.91 18.51 -56.33
C ILE A 2 78.67 18.39 -55.42
N ALA A 3 78.69 17.29 -54.66
CA ALA A 3 78.34 17.09 -53.25
C ALA A 3 76.89 17.27 -52.72
N SER A 4 76.48 16.23 -51.97
CA SER A 4 75.57 16.26 -50.81
C SER A 4 75.97 17.35 -49.81
N PRO A 5 75.04 17.97 -49.05
CA PRO A 5 74.79 17.54 -47.65
C PRO A 5 73.38 17.89 -47.08
N SER A 6 72.86 17.13 -46.11
CA SER A 6 72.64 17.46 -44.68
C SER A 6 71.48 18.41 -44.27
N ASN A 7 70.56 17.82 -43.48
CA ASN A 7 69.69 18.30 -42.36
C ASN A 7 69.92 19.72 -41.77
N PRO A 8 68.91 20.37 -41.12
CA PRO A 8 68.69 20.04 -39.71
C PRO A 8 67.25 20.14 -39.16
N LYS A 9 67.09 19.40 -38.05
CA LYS A 9 66.03 19.42 -37.05
C LYS A 9 66.04 20.72 -36.25
N ASN A 10 64.86 21.22 -35.85
CA ASN A 10 64.72 22.08 -34.68
C ASN A 10 63.72 21.45 -33.69
N VAL A 11 64.16 21.42 -32.43
CA VAL A 11 63.53 20.86 -31.25
C VAL A 11 62.68 21.95 -30.59
N LEU A 12 61.47 21.62 -30.13
CA LEU A 12 60.81 22.35 -29.04
C LEU A 12 60.23 21.36 -28.03
N ALA A 13 60.46 21.69 -26.77
CA ALA A 13 60.33 20.85 -25.59
C ALA A 13 58.87 20.53 -25.24
N ALA A 14 58.61 19.27 -24.90
CA ALA A 14 57.38 18.85 -24.22
C ALA A 14 57.62 18.89 -22.71
N THR A 15 56.97 19.85 -22.04
CA THR A 15 56.86 19.90 -20.59
C THR A 15 55.92 18.77 -20.15
N LEU A 16 56.45 17.74 -19.48
CA LEU A 16 55.64 16.73 -18.80
C LEU A 16 54.94 17.38 -17.60
N LEU A 17 53.61 17.53 -17.67
CA LEU A 17 52.77 17.84 -16.52
C LEU A 17 52.37 16.50 -15.87
N THR A 18 53.10 16.09 -14.83
CA THR A 18 52.71 14.94 -14.00
C THR A 18 51.50 15.35 -13.15
N VAL A 19 50.31 14.95 -13.58
CA VAL A 19 49.10 15.01 -12.74
C VAL A 19 49.19 13.86 -11.74
N GLY A 20 49.56 14.17 -10.50
CA GLY A 20 49.46 13.24 -9.39
C GLY A 20 47.99 12.96 -9.11
N ILE A 21 47.51 11.77 -9.48
CA ILE A 21 46.21 11.25 -9.06
C ILE A 21 46.39 10.84 -7.59
N SER A 22 46.03 11.75 -6.68
CA SER A 22 45.77 11.37 -5.29
C SER A 22 44.51 10.50 -5.28
N LEU A 23 44.70 9.18 -5.18
CA LEU A 23 43.64 8.26 -4.80
C LEU A 23 43.19 8.63 -3.38
N ILE A 24 42.13 9.43 -3.29
CA ILE A 24 41.38 9.55 -2.05
C ILE A 24 40.66 8.22 -1.90
N ASN A 25 41.25 7.30 -1.12
CA ASN A 25 40.50 6.18 -0.55
C ASN A 25 39.47 6.80 0.39
N VAL A 26 38.29 7.11 -0.13
CA VAL A 26 37.10 7.24 0.70
C VAL A 26 36.80 5.81 1.14
N PRO A 27 36.93 5.46 2.44
CA PRO A 27 36.44 4.17 2.88
C PRO A 27 34.94 4.17 2.65
N THR A 28 34.49 3.40 1.66
CA THR A 28 33.10 2.95 1.63
C THR A 28 32.91 2.14 2.91
N VAL A 29 32.36 2.79 3.93
CA VAL A 29 31.74 2.06 5.04
C VAL A 29 30.61 1.29 4.39
N LEU A 30 30.83 0.01 4.10
CA LEU A 30 29.75 -0.89 3.74
C LEU A 30 28.76 -0.81 4.89
N ALA A 31 27.55 -0.30 4.62
CA ALA A 31 26.49 -0.28 5.61
C ALA A 31 26.34 -1.71 6.14
N GLN A 32 26.51 -1.89 7.44
CA GLN A 32 26.40 -3.20 8.04
C GLN A 32 24.93 -3.61 7.99
N ALA A 33 24.65 -4.75 7.36
CA ALA A 33 23.30 -5.32 7.34
C ALA A 33 22.77 -5.44 8.77
N HIS A 34 21.51 -5.02 8.98
CA HIS A 34 20.85 -5.23 10.26
C HIS A 34 20.70 -6.71 10.57
N THR A 35 20.79 -7.08 11.84
CA THR A 35 20.51 -8.44 12.30
C THR A 35 19.41 -8.39 13.34
N ASN A 36 18.24 -8.90 12.96
CA ASN A 36 17.11 -9.05 13.87
C ASN A 36 17.45 -9.97 15.06
N THR A 37 16.98 -9.60 16.23
CA THR A 37 17.20 -10.28 17.52
C THR A 37 15.92 -10.91 18.09
N GLY A 38 14.74 -10.54 17.57
CA GLY A 38 13.46 -11.16 17.94
C GLY A 38 13.21 -12.50 17.23
N GLY A 39 12.34 -13.34 17.80
CA GLY A 39 11.82 -14.52 17.11
C GLY A 39 10.84 -14.13 15.99
N PRO A 40 10.51 -15.03 15.05
CA PRO A 40 9.46 -14.77 14.07
C PRO A 40 8.10 -14.63 14.77
N GLN A 41 7.37 -13.54 14.52
CA GLN A 41 6.03 -13.29 15.04
C GLN A 41 4.92 -13.87 14.15
N VAL A 42 5.29 -14.54 13.07
CA VAL A 42 4.38 -15.27 12.18
C VAL A 42 4.94 -16.66 11.94
N THR A 43 4.09 -17.67 12.07
CA THR A 43 4.34 -19.02 11.57
C THR A 43 3.87 -19.11 10.12
N GLY A 44 4.80 -19.43 9.21
CA GLY A 44 4.46 -19.74 7.81
C GLY A 44 3.79 -21.11 7.69
N LEU A 45 2.75 -21.19 6.88
CA LEU A 45 1.94 -22.39 6.65
C LEU A 45 1.95 -22.78 5.18
N ASN A 46 1.58 -24.02 4.84
CA ASN A 46 1.44 -24.48 3.46
C ASN A 46 2.67 -24.21 2.56
N GLY A 47 3.87 -24.36 3.13
CA GLY A 47 5.15 -24.19 2.45
C GLY A 47 5.73 -22.77 2.52
N TYR A 48 4.97 -21.79 3.02
CA TYR A 48 5.47 -20.45 3.26
C TYR A 48 6.37 -20.42 4.49
N LYS A 49 7.35 -19.51 4.46
CA LYS A 49 8.31 -19.27 5.54
C LYS A 49 8.43 -17.78 5.79
N TYR A 50 8.20 -17.39 7.03
CA TYR A 50 8.41 -16.03 7.49
C TYR A 50 9.85 -15.83 7.98
N THR A 51 10.47 -14.73 7.58
CA THR A 51 11.82 -14.31 7.99
C THR A 51 11.76 -12.86 8.46
N PRO A 52 12.00 -12.57 9.75
CA PRO A 52 11.95 -11.22 10.25
C PRO A 52 13.12 -10.38 9.74
N LEU A 53 12.83 -9.14 9.35
CA LEU A 53 13.82 -8.14 8.99
C LEU A 53 14.25 -7.32 10.21
N PHE A 54 13.30 -6.90 11.06
CA PHE A 54 13.57 -6.28 12.36
C PHE A 54 12.37 -6.40 13.31
N THR A 55 12.62 -6.33 14.62
CA THR A 55 11.57 -6.24 15.64
C THR A 55 11.57 -4.89 16.33
N VAL A 56 10.40 -4.32 16.60
CA VAL A 56 10.27 -3.02 17.29
C VAL A 56 10.99 -3.04 18.64
N GLY A 57 11.72 -1.96 18.92
CA GLY A 57 12.66 -1.87 20.04
C GLY A 57 14.12 -2.05 19.64
N GLU A 58 14.39 -2.42 18.39
CA GLU A 58 15.72 -2.41 17.79
C GLU A 58 16.05 -1.05 17.17
N THR A 59 17.34 -0.73 17.15
CA THR A 59 17.88 0.44 16.45
C THR A 59 18.64 -0.02 15.22
N ILE A 60 18.25 0.49 14.06
CA ILE A 60 18.81 0.19 12.75
C ILE A 60 19.47 1.46 12.22
N ASN A 61 20.78 1.45 11.97
CA ASN A 61 21.50 2.61 11.42
C ASN A 61 21.22 3.95 12.15
N ASN A 62 21.17 3.93 13.49
CA ASN A 62 20.81 5.06 14.38
C ASN A 62 19.35 5.52 14.34
N TYR A 63 18.49 4.81 13.62
CA TYR A 63 17.05 5.01 13.63
C TYR A 63 16.37 3.92 14.45
N THR A 64 15.47 4.31 15.35
CA THR A 64 14.64 3.36 16.11
C THR A 64 13.19 3.54 15.64
N PRO A 65 12.69 2.64 14.78
CA PRO A 65 11.28 2.66 14.38
C PRO A 65 10.37 2.54 15.60
N ILE A 66 9.21 3.19 15.55
CA ILE A 66 8.15 2.99 16.54
C ILE A 66 7.28 1.78 16.13
N GLY A 67 6.40 1.33 17.03
CA GLY A 67 5.42 0.28 16.77
C GLY A 67 4.20 0.79 16.01
N ILE A 68 3.15 -0.03 15.99
CA ILE A 68 1.97 0.14 15.13
C ILE A 68 2.43 0.30 13.68
N LEU A 69 3.22 -0.64 13.16
CA LEU A 69 3.58 -0.64 11.74
C LEU A 69 2.33 -0.97 10.94
N ASP A 70 2.18 -0.39 9.77
CA ASP A 70 0.96 -0.56 8.97
C ASP A 70 1.33 -0.49 7.48
N GLY A 71 0.44 0.03 6.63
CA GLY A 71 0.61 0.29 5.20
C GLY A 71 2.03 0.32 4.67
N ILE A 72 2.29 -0.51 3.66
CA ILE A 72 3.60 -0.67 3.03
C ILE A 72 3.54 -0.29 1.56
N GLY A 73 4.50 0.54 1.13
CA GLY A 73 4.78 0.77 -0.29
C GLY A 73 6.25 0.53 -0.61
N VAL A 74 6.56 0.07 -1.82
CA VAL A 74 7.95 -0.15 -2.25
C VAL A 74 8.31 0.67 -3.47
N ILE A 75 9.49 1.28 -3.43
CA ILE A 75 10.08 2.03 -4.55
C ILE A 75 11.45 1.44 -4.88
N ASN A 76 11.71 1.20 -6.16
CA ASN A 76 13.02 0.79 -6.63
C ASN A 76 13.99 1.99 -6.66
N LEU A 77 15.08 1.93 -5.90
CA LEU A 77 16.13 2.97 -5.88
C LEU A 77 17.21 2.73 -6.95
N GLY A 78 17.15 1.59 -7.65
CA GLY A 78 18.20 1.11 -8.54
C GLY A 78 19.37 0.47 -7.78
N ASN A 79 20.38 0.02 -8.53
CA ASN A 79 21.62 -0.56 -7.99
C ASN A 79 21.44 -1.75 -7.03
N GLY A 80 20.33 -2.50 -7.14
CA GLY A 80 20.05 -3.63 -6.26
C GLY A 80 19.52 -3.23 -4.88
N THR A 81 18.88 -2.06 -4.76
CA THR A 81 18.25 -1.61 -3.51
C THR A 81 16.82 -1.18 -3.78
N ILE A 82 15.91 -1.65 -2.93
CA ILE A 82 14.55 -1.12 -2.82
C ILE A 82 14.38 -0.34 -1.54
N ARG A 83 13.44 0.59 -1.52
CA ARG A 83 12.97 1.28 -0.32
C ARG A 83 11.57 0.83 0.01
N ALA A 84 11.41 0.14 1.13
CA ALA A 84 10.10 -0.03 1.75
C ALA A 84 9.77 1.22 2.57
N LEU A 85 8.59 1.79 2.31
CA LEU A 85 7.96 2.87 3.05
C LEU A 85 6.88 2.20 3.91
N VAL A 86 6.93 2.43 5.22
CA VAL A 86 6.05 1.77 6.19
C VAL A 86 5.41 2.83 7.06
N ASN A 87 4.07 2.83 7.09
CA ASN A 87 3.29 3.72 7.93
C ASN A 87 3.41 3.34 9.40
N HIS A 88 3.09 4.31 10.24
CA HIS A 88 2.92 4.07 11.66
C HIS A 88 1.58 4.66 12.11
N GLU A 89 0.62 3.79 12.45
CA GLU A 89 -0.77 4.15 12.70
C GLU A 89 -1.00 4.72 14.12
N VAL A 90 0.01 5.43 14.63
CA VAL A 90 -0.02 6.01 15.98
C VAL A 90 -0.79 7.34 16.02
N ARG A 91 -1.41 7.62 17.16
CA ARG A 91 -2.10 8.90 17.39
C ARG A 91 -1.14 10.08 17.45
N ASN A 92 -1.61 11.27 17.08
CA ASN A 92 -0.84 12.53 16.97
C ASN A 92 0.01 12.94 18.19
N ASN A 93 -0.25 12.38 19.37
CA ASN A 93 0.50 12.65 20.60
C ASN A 93 1.36 11.46 21.10
N GLN A 94 1.45 10.38 20.33
CA GLN A 94 2.14 9.15 20.67
C GLN A 94 3.44 8.93 19.88
N GLY A 95 4.24 7.93 20.31
CA GLY A 95 5.52 7.62 19.70
C GLY A 95 6.64 8.58 20.12
N ALA A 96 7.89 8.21 19.81
CA ALA A 96 9.04 9.11 19.92
C ALA A 96 8.80 10.42 19.14
N SER A 97 9.41 11.54 19.54
CA SER A 97 9.32 12.75 18.72
C SER A 97 10.17 12.65 17.45
N TYR A 98 9.72 13.26 16.37
CA TYR A 98 10.51 13.48 15.16
C TYR A 98 10.59 14.97 14.82
N THR A 99 11.59 15.36 14.04
CA THR A 99 11.90 16.75 13.73
C THR A 99 11.54 17.07 12.29
N LEU A 100 10.80 18.16 12.10
CA LEU A 100 10.50 18.78 10.82
C LEU A 100 11.39 20.01 10.62
N ASN A 101 11.66 20.32 9.36
CA ASN A 101 12.49 21.44 8.92
C ASN A 101 13.86 21.51 9.64
N PRO A 102 14.60 20.39 9.76
CA PRO A 102 15.80 20.31 10.59
C PRO A 102 16.86 21.33 10.16
N GLY A 103 17.48 21.99 11.13
CA GLY A 103 18.55 22.98 10.86
C GLY A 103 18.07 24.32 10.30
N THR A 104 16.75 24.57 10.26
CA THR A 104 16.17 25.85 9.84
C THR A 104 15.62 26.64 11.03
N ALA A 105 15.28 27.92 10.82
CA ALA A 105 14.58 28.73 11.82
C ALA A 105 13.16 28.23 12.13
N ASN A 106 12.61 27.36 11.28
CA ASN A 106 11.26 26.80 11.38
C ASN A 106 11.27 25.35 11.89
N GLN A 107 12.37 24.93 12.53
CA GLN A 107 12.48 23.58 13.06
C GLN A 107 11.37 23.32 14.09
N LEU A 108 10.63 22.23 13.87
CA LEU A 108 9.48 21.87 14.69
C LEU A 108 9.63 20.41 15.15
N SER A 109 9.45 20.15 16.45
CA SER A 109 9.45 18.79 17.00
C SER A 109 8.02 18.37 17.31
N VAL A 110 7.58 17.26 16.71
CA VAL A 110 6.22 16.72 16.85
C VAL A 110 6.27 15.24 17.18
N ARG A 111 5.12 14.69 17.58
CA ARG A 111 4.86 13.26 17.73
C ARG A 111 3.78 12.86 16.73
N GLY A 112 3.31 11.62 16.77
CA GLY A 112 2.24 11.17 15.87
C GLY A 112 2.66 10.23 14.77
N ALA A 113 1.70 9.97 13.89
CA ALA A 113 1.88 9.14 12.72
C ALA A 113 3.04 9.63 11.85
N ARG A 114 3.66 8.70 11.15
CA ARG A 114 4.85 8.98 10.32
C ARG A 114 5.08 7.82 9.36
N ILE A 115 5.97 8.06 8.40
CA ILE A 115 6.39 7.06 7.43
C ILE A 115 7.87 6.79 7.67
N SER A 116 8.21 5.55 8.02
CA SER A 116 9.60 5.09 8.05
C SER A 116 10.01 4.60 6.68
N TYR A 117 11.27 4.79 6.31
CA TYR A 117 11.87 4.07 5.20
C TYR A 117 12.82 2.99 5.70
N PHE A 118 12.87 1.88 4.95
CA PHE A 118 13.84 0.80 5.09
C PHE A 118 14.40 0.47 3.72
N ASP A 119 15.68 0.77 3.52
CA ASP A 119 16.40 0.40 2.30
C ASP A 119 16.86 -1.05 2.43
N ILE A 120 16.39 -1.91 1.53
CA ILE A 120 16.63 -3.35 1.52
C ILE A 120 17.51 -3.69 0.32
N ASP A 121 18.63 -4.33 0.58
CA ASP A 121 19.50 -4.89 -0.46
C ASP A 121 18.85 -6.13 -1.07
N THR A 122 18.62 -6.14 -2.39
CA THR A 122 17.85 -7.18 -3.06
C THR A 122 18.64 -8.49 -3.26
N SER A 123 19.96 -8.46 -3.00
CA SER A 123 20.80 -9.67 -3.07
C SER A 123 20.78 -10.45 -1.75
N SER A 124 20.94 -9.74 -0.63
CA SER A 124 20.99 -10.30 0.72
C SER A 124 19.62 -10.34 1.42
N ARG A 125 18.65 -9.58 0.92
CA ARG A 125 17.32 -9.36 1.52
C ARG A 125 17.41 -8.79 2.94
N GLN A 126 18.42 -7.98 3.21
CA GLN A 126 18.64 -7.36 4.52
C GLN A 126 18.46 -5.85 4.45
N ILE A 127 18.05 -5.26 5.57
CA ILE A 127 18.00 -3.80 5.72
C ILE A 127 19.43 -3.27 5.78
N ILE A 128 19.72 -2.30 4.92
CA ILE A 128 21.01 -1.60 4.80
C ILE A 128 20.89 -0.08 5.08
N GLY A 129 19.67 0.46 5.14
CA GLY A 129 19.39 1.86 5.46
C GLY A 129 18.03 2.02 6.10
N SER A 130 17.86 3.03 6.97
CA SER A 130 16.56 3.30 7.60
C SER A 130 16.47 4.72 8.15
N GLY A 131 15.26 5.27 8.22
CA GLY A 131 15.02 6.60 8.77
C GLY A 131 13.59 7.09 8.58
N LEU A 132 13.35 8.36 8.90
CA LEU A 132 12.09 9.04 8.56
C LEU A 132 12.06 9.35 7.06
N ALA A 133 10.94 9.09 6.39
CA ALA A 133 10.81 9.24 4.93
C ALA A 133 10.58 10.69 4.46
N PHE A 134 10.31 11.64 5.36
CA PHE A 134 10.10 13.05 5.06
C PHE A 134 10.75 13.96 6.11
N ASP A 135 11.02 15.21 5.74
CA ASP A 135 11.49 16.24 6.67
C ASP A 135 10.66 17.54 6.62
N LYS A 136 9.73 17.63 5.66
CA LYS A 136 8.80 18.75 5.48
C LYS A 136 7.39 18.24 5.34
N ILE A 137 6.44 19.03 5.84
CA ILE A 137 5.02 18.79 5.66
C ILE A 137 4.37 20.06 5.11
N TYR A 138 3.48 19.92 4.14
CA TYR A 138 2.70 21.00 3.56
C TYR A 138 1.21 20.79 3.87
N ASP A 139 0.60 21.76 4.55
CA ASP A 139 -0.79 21.69 5.00
C ASP A 139 -1.81 21.70 3.85
N ARG A 140 -3.11 21.57 4.19
CA ARG A 140 -4.22 21.60 3.21
C ARG A 140 -4.36 22.93 2.46
N SER A 141 -3.65 23.99 2.86
CA SER A 141 -3.53 25.25 2.13
C SER A 141 -2.21 25.35 1.35
N TYR A 142 -1.50 24.24 1.21
CA TYR A 142 -0.21 24.10 0.51
C TYR A 142 0.93 24.90 1.13
N ASN A 143 0.80 25.31 2.39
CA ASN A 143 1.85 26.04 3.10
C ASN A 143 2.74 25.07 3.87
N LEU A 144 4.04 25.36 3.91
CA LEU A 144 4.97 24.63 4.77
C LEU A 144 4.50 24.75 6.23
N ILE A 145 4.39 23.63 6.92
CA ILE A 145 4.11 23.58 8.35
C ILE A 145 5.34 24.05 9.11
N THR A 146 5.17 25.14 9.85
CA THR A 146 6.21 25.74 10.70
C THR A 146 5.74 25.95 12.14
N SER A 147 4.46 25.68 12.42
CA SER A 147 3.82 25.76 13.74
C SER A 147 2.84 24.60 13.95
N THR A 148 2.66 24.16 15.19
CA THR A 148 1.67 23.12 15.54
C THR A 148 0.24 23.52 15.19
N SER A 149 -0.07 24.81 15.17
CA SER A 149 -1.39 25.34 14.81
C SER A 149 -1.84 25.06 13.38
N GLN A 150 -0.92 24.65 12.50
CA GLN A 150 -1.23 24.29 11.11
C GLN A 150 -1.70 22.84 10.96
N PHE A 151 -1.52 21.98 11.98
CA PHE A 151 -2.12 20.65 11.99
C PHE A 151 -3.61 20.78 12.33
N GLU A 152 -4.46 20.68 11.32
CA GLU A 152 -5.90 20.97 11.46
C GLU A 152 -6.61 20.09 12.50
N LEU A 153 -6.24 18.81 12.59
CA LEU A 153 -6.79 17.85 13.56
C LEU A 153 -6.18 17.98 14.97
N ALA A 154 -5.00 18.60 15.09
CA ALA A 154 -4.24 18.71 16.32
C ALA A 154 -3.59 20.09 16.52
N PRO A 155 -4.30 21.22 16.43
CA PRO A 155 -3.68 22.54 16.34
C PRO A 155 -2.95 22.98 17.62
N THR A 156 -3.20 22.33 18.75
CA THR A 156 -2.55 22.64 20.04
C THR A 156 -1.31 21.79 20.29
N ILE A 157 -1.30 20.53 19.87
CA ILE A 157 -0.23 19.56 20.14
C ILE A 157 0.68 19.37 18.91
N GLY A 158 0.12 19.49 17.71
CA GLY A 158 0.74 19.16 16.44
C GLY A 158 0.81 17.65 16.19
N GLY A 159 1.24 17.28 14.99
CA GLY A 159 1.43 15.87 14.60
C GLY A 159 0.34 15.36 13.66
N LEU A 160 0.70 14.31 12.92
CA LEU A 160 -0.18 13.54 12.03
C LEU A 160 -0.87 12.45 12.85
N ASP A 161 -2.08 12.05 12.48
CA ASP A 161 -2.90 11.11 13.25
C ASP A 161 -3.18 9.82 12.46
N ARG A 162 -2.83 8.66 13.02
CA ARG A 162 -3.26 7.34 12.54
C ARG A 162 -3.09 7.10 11.04
N PHE A 163 -1.85 7.07 10.56
CA PHE A 163 -1.58 6.61 9.19
C PHE A 163 -1.81 5.11 9.12
N CYS A 164 -2.96 4.70 8.58
CA CYS A 164 -3.32 3.30 8.39
C CYS A 164 -2.57 2.71 7.20
N SER A 165 -3.27 2.01 6.31
CA SER A 165 -2.65 1.48 5.12
C SER A 165 -2.08 2.56 4.16
N GLY A 166 -1.40 2.11 3.12
CA GLY A 166 -0.67 2.96 2.20
C GLY A 166 -0.29 2.24 0.92
N ALA A 167 0.00 3.02 -0.11
CA ALA A 167 0.34 2.50 -1.43
C ALA A 167 1.41 3.35 -2.11
N ALA A 168 2.39 2.70 -2.73
CA ALA A 168 3.38 3.35 -3.59
C ALA A 168 3.01 3.13 -5.06
N PHE A 169 3.16 4.19 -5.86
CA PHE A 169 3.02 4.10 -7.32
C PHE A 169 4.30 4.56 -7.99
N GLY A 170 4.71 3.78 -9.00
CA GLY A 170 5.82 4.14 -9.85
C GLY A 170 5.42 5.23 -10.83
N ARG A 171 6.40 5.96 -11.34
CA ARG A 171 6.18 6.84 -12.50
C ARG A 171 5.65 6.01 -13.68
N TYR A 172 4.54 6.47 -14.26
CA TYR A 172 3.92 5.89 -15.44
C TYR A 172 3.50 4.42 -15.27
N SER A 173 2.83 4.08 -14.16
CA SER A 173 2.38 2.73 -13.80
C SER A 173 1.71 1.97 -14.94
N PHE A 174 1.00 2.66 -15.84
CA PHE A 174 0.23 2.06 -16.93
C PHE A 174 0.81 2.34 -18.34
N GLY A 175 2.08 2.75 -18.41
CA GLY A 175 2.78 3.04 -19.66
C GLY A 175 3.03 4.53 -19.90
N GLN A 176 3.80 4.85 -20.95
CA GLN A 176 4.38 6.18 -21.13
C GLN A 176 3.36 7.32 -21.04
N GLY A 177 3.45 8.12 -19.97
CA GLY A 177 2.58 9.26 -19.73
C GLY A 177 1.27 8.94 -19.03
N ILE A 178 0.90 7.67 -18.82
CA ILE A 178 -0.34 7.24 -18.17
C ILE A 178 -0.05 6.92 -16.71
N GLY A 179 -0.86 7.49 -15.82
CA GLY A 179 -0.63 7.50 -14.38
C GLY A 179 0.25 8.65 -13.91
N PHE A 180 0.87 8.48 -12.75
CA PHE A 180 1.69 9.52 -12.09
C PHE A 180 2.97 9.90 -12.85
N GLU A 181 3.37 11.16 -12.73
CA GLU A 181 4.61 11.72 -13.31
C GLU A 181 5.85 11.44 -12.45
N ASP A 182 5.65 11.17 -11.16
CA ASP A 182 6.69 10.89 -10.17
C ASP A 182 6.44 9.54 -9.49
N ASN A 183 7.48 8.98 -8.87
CA ASN A 183 7.27 7.98 -7.82
C ASN A 183 6.61 8.67 -6.64
N ILE A 184 5.57 8.06 -6.08
CA ILE A 184 4.70 8.70 -5.10
C ILE A 184 4.23 7.67 -4.09
N TYR A 185 3.96 8.10 -2.87
CA TYR A 185 3.42 7.22 -1.83
C TYR A 185 2.29 7.91 -1.07
N PHE A 186 1.21 7.17 -0.84
CA PHE A 186 -0.01 7.64 -0.18
C PHE A 186 -0.10 7.05 1.22
N ALA A 187 -0.42 7.89 2.20
CA ALA A 187 -0.76 7.50 3.57
C ALA A 187 -1.92 8.37 4.07
N GLY A 188 -3.02 7.75 4.47
CA GLY A 188 -4.24 8.43 4.89
C GLY A 188 -4.38 8.47 6.41
N GLU A 189 -4.99 9.51 6.97
CA GLU A 189 -5.37 9.51 8.40
C GLU A 189 -6.71 8.76 8.59
N GLU A 190 -6.70 7.65 9.31
CA GLU A 190 -7.87 6.83 9.65
C GLU A 190 -8.59 7.41 10.88
N THR A 191 -9.19 8.59 10.68
CA THR A 191 -9.86 9.38 11.72
C THR A 191 -10.92 10.29 11.12
N SER A 192 -11.82 10.82 11.96
CA SER A 192 -12.84 11.76 11.45
C SER A 192 -12.18 13.01 10.87
N ASN A 193 -12.62 13.38 9.67
CA ASN A 193 -12.06 14.46 8.85
C ASN A 193 -10.58 14.29 8.48
N GLY A 194 -10.09 13.06 8.49
CA GLY A 194 -8.74 12.67 8.11
C GLY A 194 -8.30 13.21 6.76
N THR A 195 -7.01 13.52 6.64
CA THR A 195 -6.40 14.02 5.41
C THR A 195 -5.69 12.90 4.68
N GLN A 196 -5.83 12.85 3.36
CA GLN A 196 -4.94 12.05 2.52
C GLN A 196 -3.61 12.78 2.38
N TRP A 197 -2.52 12.13 2.78
CA TRP A 197 -1.16 12.65 2.63
C TRP A 197 -0.43 11.94 1.50
N VAL A 198 0.42 12.70 0.82
CA VAL A 198 1.13 12.28 -0.38
C VAL A 198 2.60 12.62 -0.22
N LEU A 199 3.41 11.58 -0.10
CA LEU A 199 4.86 11.67 0.03
C LEU A 199 5.49 11.82 -1.37
N ASP A 200 6.32 12.85 -1.51
CA ASP A 200 7.35 12.96 -2.54
C ASP A 200 8.63 12.28 -2.01
N PRO A 201 8.88 11.01 -2.33
CA PRO A 201 10.03 10.26 -1.82
C PRO A 201 11.36 10.78 -2.38
N THR A 202 11.34 11.57 -3.45
CA THR A 202 12.55 12.15 -4.07
C THR A 202 13.00 13.39 -3.30
N ASN A 203 12.05 14.24 -2.89
CA ASN A 203 12.33 15.52 -2.24
C ASN A 203 12.01 15.55 -0.73
N PHE A 204 11.58 14.42 -0.16
CA PHE A 204 11.30 14.25 1.28
C PHE A 204 10.19 15.19 1.79
N GLY A 205 9.24 15.56 0.92
CA GLY A 205 8.10 16.41 1.25
C GLY A 205 6.82 15.61 1.36
N LEU A 206 6.07 15.79 2.45
CA LEU A 206 4.74 15.21 2.64
C LEU A 206 3.67 16.29 2.41
N TRP A 207 2.75 16.05 1.50
CA TRP A 207 1.75 17.03 1.06
C TRP A 207 0.34 16.57 1.39
N ALA A 208 -0.48 17.44 1.97
CA ALA A 208 -1.92 17.18 2.05
C ALA A 208 -2.55 17.28 0.64
N ALA A 209 -3.44 16.34 0.29
CA ALA A 209 -4.19 16.34 -0.97
C ALA A 209 -5.70 16.57 -0.69
N PRO A 210 -6.13 17.82 -0.44
CA PRO A 210 -7.50 18.10 -0.02
C PRO A 210 -8.56 17.83 -1.10
N GLU A 211 -8.20 17.82 -2.37
CA GLU A 211 -9.07 17.48 -3.51
C GLU A 211 -9.56 16.03 -3.47
N MET A 212 -8.82 15.14 -2.78
CA MET A 212 -9.23 13.75 -2.52
C MET A 212 -10.25 13.64 -1.37
N GLY A 213 -10.57 14.75 -0.70
CA GLY A 213 -11.63 14.84 0.29
C GLY A 213 -11.17 14.66 1.73
N ARG A 214 -12.10 14.16 2.56
CA ARG A 214 -11.89 13.80 3.95
C ARG A 214 -12.64 12.51 4.28
N GLY A 215 -12.04 11.65 5.09
CA GLY A 215 -12.58 10.36 5.51
C GLY A 215 -11.70 9.74 6.59
N GLY A 216 -12.06 8.56 7.08
CA GLY A 216 -11.11 7.69 7.75
C GLY A 216 -10.38 6.90 6.68
N TRP A 217 -9.28 7.44 6.16
CA TRP A 217 -8.69 6.88 4.94
C TRP A 217 -7.88 5.63 5.25
N GLU A 218 -8.29 4.51 4.65
CA GLU A 218 -7.52 3.26 4.71
C GLU A 218 -6.36 3.31 3.72
N ASN A 219 -6.66 3.09 2.44
CA ASN A 219 -5.71 3.34 1.36
C ASN A 219 -6.40 3.82 0.08
N TRP A 220 -5.57 4.11 -0.93
CA TRP A 220 -6.00 4.42 -2.29
C TRP A 220 -5.17 3.62 -3.29
N THR A 221 -5.82 3.08 -4.32
CA THR A 221 -5.15 2.40 -5.44
C THR A 221 -5.37 3.13 -6.77
N GLU A 222 -4.34 3.18 -7.62
CA GLU A 222 -4.39 3.79 -8.94
C GLU A 222 -5.10 2.87 -9.95
N ILE A 223 -5.94 3.44 -10.82
CA ILE A 223 -6.63 2.72 -11.91
C ILE A 223 -6.21 3.29 -13.26
N ASP A 224 -6.05 2.40 -14.25
CA ASP A 224 -5.69 2.77 -15.61
C ASP A 224 -6.82 3.58 -16.26
N THR A 225 -6.53 4.84 -16.59
CA THR A 225 -7.44 5.73 -17.31
C THR A 225 -7.33 5.59 -18.82
N GLY A 226 -6.27 4.95 -19.32
CA GLY A 226 -5.86 4.97 -20.73
C GLY A 226 -5.44 6.37 -21.22
N ARG A 227 -5.30 7.35 -20.32
CA ARG A 227 -5.10 8.77 -20.64
C ARG A 227 -3.82 9.32 -20.04
N SER A 228 -3.14 10.15 -20.81
CA SER A 228 -1.90 10.80 -20.36
C SER A 228 -2.13 12.12 -19.60
N ASP A 229 -3.36 12.60 -19.51
CA ASP A 229 -3.73 13.87 -18.88
C ASP A 229 -4.64 13.69 -17.66
N ARG A 230 -4.96 12.43 -17.29
CA ARG A 230 -5.83 12.09 -16.17
C ARG A 230 -5.23 10.98 -15.32
N ILE A 231 -5.47 11.06 -14.02
CA ILE A 231 -5.28 9.94 -13.08
C ILE A 231 -6.64 9.56 -12.49
N ALA A 232 -6.77 8.29 -12.10
CA ALA A 232 -7.93 7.79 -11.38
C ALA A 232 -7.45 7.00 -10.17
N MET A 233 -8.09 7.21 -9.02
CA MET A 233 -7.81 6.45 -7.81
C MET A 233 -9.09 5.99 -7.14
N ILE A 234 -9.13 4.77 -6.64
CA ILE A 234 -10.22 4.27 -5.78
C ILE A 234 -9.71 4.12 -4.37
N GLY A 235 -10.48 4.57 -3.37
CA GLY A 235 -10.06 4.56 -1.98
C GLY A 235 -11.15 4.10 -1.01
N GLY A 236 -10.71 3.35 0.01
CA GLY A 236 -11.50 2.91 1.15
C GLY A 236 -11.58 4.00 2.22
N ASP A 237 -12.79 4.23 2.74
CA ASP A 237 -13.04 5.04 3.94
C ASP A 237 -13.42 4.07 5.05
N ASP A 238 -12.47 3.70 5.90
CA ASP A 238 -12.70 2.83 7.05
C ASP A 238 -13.46 3.57 8.15
N THR A 239 -14.72 3.86 7.85
CA THR A 239 -15.72 4.19 8.84
C THR A 239 -16.93 3.27 8.67
N GLU A 240 -17.67 3.09 9.75
CA GLU A 240 -18.97 2.43 9.73
C GLU A 240 -19.88 2.99 8.64
N SER A 241 -20.41 2.11 7.80
CA SER A 241 -21.41 2.45 6.76
C SER A 241 -20.90 3.46 5.72
N ALA A 242 -19.61 3.40 5.37
CA ALA A 242 -19.00 4.32 4.40
C ALA A 242 -19.15 3.83 2.93
N PRO A 243 -19.20 4.75 1.96
CA PRO A 243 -19.17 4.41 0.54
C PRO A 243 -17.74 4.15 0.04
N LEU A 244 -17.63 3.56 -1.15
CA LEU A 244 -16.38 3.51 -1.90
C LEU A 244 -16.22 4.79 -2.74
N TYR A 245 -15.05 5.41 -2.69
CA TYR A 245 -14.76 6.65 -3.43
C TYR A 245 -13.92 6.39 -4.68
N LEU A 246 -14.18 7.18 -5.73
CA LEU A 246 -13.33 7.32 -6.92
C LEU A 246 -12.93 8.79 -7.05
N TYR A 247 -11.63 9.05 -7.13
CA TYR A 247 -11.05 10.35 -7.48
C TYR A 247 -10.60 10.36 -8.93
N ILE A 248 -11.00 11.38 -9.69
CA ILE A 248 -10.48 11.64 -11.04
C ILE A 248 -9.76 12.98 -11.02
N GLY A 249 -8.45 12.94 -11.28
CA GLY A 249 -7.55 14.09 -11.24
C GLY A 249 -7.08 14.54 -12.62
N GLU A 250 -6.89 15.85 -12.80
CA GLU A 250 -6.35 16.45 -14.02
C GLU A 250 -4.88 16.85 -13.83
N LYS A 251 -3.98 16.21 -14.58
CA LYS A 251 -2.54 16.51 -14.53
C LYS A 251 -2.27 17.90 -15.10
N ASN A 252 -1.58 18.74 -14.32
CA ASN A 252 -1.32 20.15 -14.60
C ASN A 252 -2.59 21.00 -14.80
N GLY A 253 -3.68 20.62 -14.14
CA GLY A 253 -4.96 21.34 -14.27
C GLY A 253 -4.90 22.77 -13.75
N VAL A 254 -4.18 23.00 -12.65
CA VAL A 254 -3.96 24.35 -12.12
C VAL A 254 -2.90 25.08 -12.96
N GLY A 255 -1.92 24.36 -13.50
CA GLY A 255 -0.87 24.89 -14.37
C GLY A 255 0.27 25.56 -13.62
N ASP A 256 0.48 25.19 -12.35
CA ASP A 256 1.55 25.75 -11.52
C ASP A 256 2.81 24.87 -11.45
N GLY A 257 2.73 23.65 -11.97
CA GLY A 257 3.86 22.72 -12.07
C GLY A 257 4.33 22.17 -10.71
N SER A 258 3.56 22.39 -9.65
CA SER A 258 3.82 21.81 -8.33
C SER A 258 3.73 20.28 -8.36
N PHE A 259 4.30 19.63 -7.34
CA PHE A 259 4.29 18.17 -7.21
C PHE A 259 2.87 17.59 -7.28
N LEU A 260 1.91 18.17 -6.54
CA LEU A 260 0.51 17.71 -6.60
C LEU A 260 -0.13 18.02 -7.94
N ASP A 261 0.06 19.22 -8.50
CA ASP A 261 -0.57 19.62 -9.77
C ASP A 261 -0.15 18.74 -10.94
N ARG A 262 1.16 18.52 -11.13
CA ARG A 262 1.64 17.68 -12.24
C ARG A 262 1.25 16.21 -12.11
N ASN A 263 0.99 15.74 -10.89
CA ASN A 263 0.49 14.39 -10.60
C ASN A 263 -1.05 14.31 -10.58
N GLY A 264 -1.76 15.39 -10.90
CA GLY A 264 -3.21 15.40 -11.00
C GLY A 264 -3.94 15.42 -9.66
N LEU A 265 -3.28 15.83 -8.59
CA LEU A 265 -3.81 15.78 -7.21
C LEU A 265 -4.23 17.17 -6.69
N LYS A 266 -4.25 18.20 -7.55
CA LYS A 266 -4.59 19.58 -7.20
C LYS A 266 -5.83 20.13 -7.91
N GLN A 267 -6.38 19.36 -8.85
CA GLN A 267 -7.64 19.65 -9.50
C GLN A 267 -8.29 18.33 -9.89
N GLY A 268 -9.49 18.07 -9.38
CA GLY A 268 -10.18 16.81 -9.66
C GLY A 268 -11.60 16.77 -9.11
N LYS A 269 -12.22 15.60 -9.24
CA LYS A 269 -13.59 15.33 -8.80
C LYS A 269 -13.67 14.02 -8.04
N LEU A 270 -14.55 13.98 -7.05
CA LEU A 270 -14.89 12.77 -6.30
C LEU A 270 -16.21 12.18 -6.77
N TYR A 271 -16.28 10.87 -6.77
CA TYR A 271 -17.45 10.08 -7.08
C TYR A 271 -17.62 8.99 -6.03
N VAL A 272 -18.84 8.49 -5.89
CA VAL A 272 -19.18 7.33 -5.06
C VAL A 272 -19.84 6.25 -5.89
N TRP A 273 -19.66 4.99 -5.50
CA TRP A 273 -20.27 3.86 -6.19
C TRP A 273 -21.74 3.68 -5.77
N VAL A 274 -22.64 3.66 -6.75
CA VAL A 274 -24.06 3.34 -6.59
C VAL A 274 -24.34 2.00 -7.26
N GLY A 275 -24.58 0.98 -6.44
CA GLY A 275 -24.91 -0.37 -6.91
C GLY A 275 -26.39 -0.53 -7.30
N ASP A 276 -26.66 -1.43 -8.25
CA ASP A 276 -28.03 -1.75 -8.68
C ASP A 276 -28.75 -2.71 -7.70
N LYS A 277 -28.00 -3.46 -6.88
CA LYS A 277 -28.53 -4.42 -5.88
C LYS A 277 -28.65 -3.81 -4.48
N GLY A 278 -29.36 -2.69 -4.37
CA GLY A 278 -29.61 -2.03 -3.09
C GLY A 278 -28.42 -1.22 -2.59
N VAL A 279 -28.47 -0.82 -1.32
CA VAL A 279 -27.58 0.19 -0.75
C VAL A 279 -26.68 -0.34 0.37
N ASP A 280 -26.82 -1.63 0.74
CA ASP A 280 -26.03 -2.22 1.83
C ASP A 280 -25.93 -3.76 1.70
N PRO A 281 -25.09 -4.43 2.53
CA PRO A 281 -24.92 -5.88 2.51
C PRO A 281 -26.20 -6.70 2.75
N GLN A 282 -27.29 -6.14 3.28
CA GLN A 282 -28.57 -6.87 3.38
C GLN A 282 -29.18 -7.14 2.00
N ASN A 283 -28.74 -6.41 0.96
CA ASN A 283 -29.22 -6.55 -0.40
C ASN A 283 -28.19 -7.16 -1.36
N PHE A 284 -26.91 -7.11 -0.99
CA PHE A 284 -25.80 -7.66 -1.76
C PHE A 284 -24.84 -8.41 -0.83
N ALA A 285 -25.10 -9.70 -0.63
CA ALA A 285 -24.29 -10.63 0.15
C ALA A 285 -24.18 -11.98 -0.58
N GLY A 286 -23.28 -12.85 -0.11
CA GLY A 286 -23.09 -14.21 -0.59
C GLY A 286 -21.99 -14.33 -1.65
N THR A 287 -21.10 -15.30 -1.44
CA THR A 287 -19.98 -15.61 -2.33
C THR A 287 -20.45 -15.86 -3.76
N GLY A 288 -19.84 -15.16 -4.72
CA GLY A 288 -20.11 -15.28 -6.16
C GLY A 288 -21.24 -14.38 -6.67
N ASN A 289 -21.97 -13.68 -5.81
CA ASN A 289 -22.97 -12.71 -6.27
C ASN A 289 -22.30 -11.49 -6.92
N THR A 290 -22.99 -10.90 -7.90
CA THR A 290 -22.54 -9.72 -8.62
C THR A 290 -23.56 -8.58 -8.58
N SER A 291 -23.12 -7.33 -8.64
CA SER A 291 -23.95 -6.16 -8.84
C SER A 291 -23.31 -5.26 -9.90
N ALA A 292 -24.07 -4.85 -10.91
CA ALA A 292 -23.69 -3.68 -11.70
C ALA A 292 -23.84 -2.42 -10.85
N GLY A 293 -23.31 -1.30 -11.35
CA GLY A 293 -23.48 0.00 -10.74
C GLY A 293 -22.93 1.11 -11.61
N ARG A 294 -22.82 2.29 -11.02
CA ARG A 294 -22.28 3.49 -11.66
C ARG A 294 -21.57 4.37 -10.65
N TRP A 295 -20.65 5.18 -11.13
CA TRP A 295 -20.04 6.27 -10.38
C TRP A 295 -20.93 7.51 -10.42
N VAL A 296 -21.17 8.14 -9.28
CA VAL A 296 -21.96 9.36 -9.18
C VAL A 296 -21.17 10.43 -8.43
N GLU A 297 -21.06 11.62 -9.02
CA GLU A 297 -20.25 12.72 -8.49
C GLU A 297 -20.79 13.21 -7.14
N VAL A 298 -19.87 13.44 -6.20
CA VAL A 298 -20.14 14.17 -4.94
C VAL A 298 -19.37 15.48 -4.94
N VAL A 299 -19.90 16.48 -4.25
CA VAL A 299 -19.30 17.82 -4.18
C VAL A 299 -18.31 17.88 -3.03
N ASN A 300 -17.02 17.87 -3.36
CA ASN A 300 -15.95 18.08 -2.39
C ASN A 300 -15.67 19.57 -2.15
N GLU A 301 -15.67 20.41 -3.18
CA GLU A 301 -15.34 21.83 -3.04
C GLU A 301 -16.57 22.71 -2.82
N GLY A 302 -16.52 23.60 -1.85
CA GLY A 302 -17.64 24.48 -1.53
C GLY A 302 -17.43 25.34 -0.29
N ASN A 303 -18.48 26.04 0.10
CA ASN A 303 -18.48 26.95 1.25
C ASN A 303 -19.78 26.78 2.04
N GLY A 304 -19.73 27.09 3.34
CA GLY A 304 -20.90 27.06 4.22
C GLY A 304 -20.96 25.80 5.10
N VAL A 305 -22.17 25.45 5.54
CA VAL A 305 -22.38 24.29 6.42
C VAL A 305 -21.98 23.00 5.69
N GLY A 306 -21.19 22.16 6.35
CA GLY A 306 -20.64 20.93 5.75
C GLY A 306 -19.34 21.10 4.99
N PHE A 307 -18.76 22.31 4.97
CA PHE A 307 -17.45 22.59 4.37
C PHE A 307 -16.50 23.21 5.39
N LEU A 308 -15.27 22.74 5.42
CA LEU A 308 -14.16 23.23 6.23
C LEU A 308 -13.01 23.63 5.30
N ASN A 309 -12.62 24.91 5.34
CA ASN A 309 -11.52 25.47 4.55
C ASN A 309 -11.66 25.22 3.03
N GLY A 310 -12.88 25.31 2.50
CA GLY A 310 -13.18 25.14 1.08
C GLY A 310 -13.52 23.71 0.66
N PHE A 311 -13.38 22.72 1.56
CA PHE A 311 -13.59 21.30 1.26
C PHE A 311 -14.64 20.67 2.16
N ALA A 312 -15.38 19.69 1.66
CA ALA A 312 -16.45 19.02 2.39
C ALA A 312 -15.89 18.30 3.62
N THR A 313 -16.66 18.27 4.71
CA THR A 313 -16.38 17.37 5.83
C THR A 313 -16.67 15.93 5.42
N ASP A 314 -16.02 14.98 6.08
CA ASP A 314 -16.28 13.53 5.91
C ASP A 314 -17.77 13.18 6.06
N SER A 315 -18.44 13.79 7.03
CA SER A 315 -19.87 13.69 7.31
C SER A 315 -20.73 14.26 6.18
N ASN A 316 -20.28 15.35 5.54
CA ASN A 316 -21.00 15.93 4.41
C ASN A 316 -20.83 15.07 3.14
N LEU A 317 -19.65 14.51 2.90
CA LEU A 317 -19.42 13.57 1.79
C LEU A 317 -20.29 12.32 1.94
N ARG A 318 -20.33 11.72 3.14
CA ARG A 318 -21.20 10.56 3.41
C ARG A 318 -22.69 10.89 3.30
N ALA A 319 -23.14 12.02 3.83
CA ALA A 319 -24.53 12.45 3.67
C ALA A 319 -24.93 12.66 2.20
N GLN A 320 -24.01 13.17 1.36
CA GLN A 320 -24.22 13.24 -0.08
C GLN A 320 -24.32 11.84 -0.70
N ALA A 321 -23.42 10.93 -0.32
CA ALA A 321 -23.41 9.55 -0.81
C ALA A 321 -24.72 8.83 -0.47
N ASP A 322 -25.18 8.92 0.77
CA ASP A 322 -26.46 8.35 1.23
C ASP A 322 -27.64 8.90 0.42
N ALA A 323 -27.67 10.22 0.18
CA ALA A 323 -28.72 10.86 -0.60
C ALA A 323 -28.74 10.42 -2.08
N LEU A 324 -27.59 10.00 -2.60
CA LEU A 324 -27.44 9.44 -3.95
C LEU A 324 -27.75 7.94 -4.01
N GLY A 325 -27.96 7.29 -2.86
CA GLY A 325 -28.14 5.85 -2.75
C GLY A 325 -26.84 5.08 -3.01
N ALA A 326 -25.69 5.64 -2.63
CA ALA A 326 -24.43 4.92 -2.66
C ALA A 326 -24.50 3.66 -1.79
N PHE A 327 -23.70 2.65 -2.14
CA PHE A 327 -23.62 1.45 -1.32
C PHE A 327 -22.79 1.72 -0.08
N SER A 328 -23.36 1.49 1.10
CA SER A 328 -22.69 1.58 2.40
C SER A 328 -22.07 0.23 2.74
N PHE A 329 -20.75 0.13 2.66
CA PHE A 329 -20.01 -1.04 3.13
C PHE A 329 -19.94 -1.01 4.66
N SER A 330 -19.71 -2.16 5.31
CA SER A 330 -19.60 -2.21 6.77
C SER A 330 -18.49 -1.30 7.27
N ARG A 331 -17.30 -1.49 6.69
CA ARG A 331 -16.04 -0.79 6.92
C ARG A 331 -15.14 -1.10 5.72
N PRO A 332 -15.11 -0.27 4.66
CA PRO A 332 -14.18 -0.46 3.55
C PRO A 332 -12.74 -0.32 4.04
N GLU A 333 -11.98 -1.41 3.95
CA GLU A 333 -10.56 -1.43 4.25
C GLU A 333 -9.76 -1.33 2.93
N ASP A 334 -8.68 -2.10 2.81
CA ASP A 334 -7.71 -1.99 1.73
C ASP A 334 -8.28 -2.23 0.34
N VAL A 335 -7.72 -1.49 -0.60
CA VAL A 335 -7.95 -1.60 -2.04
C VAL A 335 -6.62 -1.86 -2.75
N SER A 336 -6.60 -2.81 -3.69
CA SER A 336 -5.42 -3.06 -4.54
C SER A 336 -5.82 -3.33 -5.99
N ILE A 337 -4.96 -2.93 -6.93
CA ILE A 337 -5.17 -3.06 -8.37
C ILE A 337 -4.73 -4.45 -8.85
N ASN A 338 -5.48 -5.04 -9.79
CA ASN A 338 -5.02 -6.20 -10.52
C ASN A 338 -3.83 -5.81 -11.44
N PRO A 339 -2.61 -6.32 -11.19
CA PRO A 339 -1.43 -5.92 -11.96
C PRO A 339 -1.49 -6.39 -13.43
N SER A 340 -2.38 -7.33 -13.76
CA SER A 340 -2.58 -7.83 -15.13
C SER A 340 -3.72 -7.11 -15.88
N ASP A 341 -4.56 -6.36 -15.17
CA ASP A 341 -5.69 -5.61 -15.73
C ASP A 341 -5.94 -4.36 -14.89
N GLY A 342 -5.41 -3.23 -15.36
CA GLY A 342 -5.49 -1.94 -14.67
C GLY A 342 -6.90 -1.37 -14.50
N SER A 343 -7.94 -2.04 -14.99
CA SER A 343 -9.36 -1.70 -14.76
C SER A 343 -9.97 -2.39 -13.54
N GLN A 344 -9.30 -3.43 -13.00
CA GLN A 344 -9.83 -4.24 -11.91
C GLN A 344 -9.17 -3.93 -10.58
N ILE A 345 -9.98 -3.78 -9.53
CA ILE A 345 -9.49 -3.69 -8.15
C ILE A 345 -10.10 -4.79 -7.29
N VAL A 346 -9.40 -5.15 -6.23
CA VAL A 346 -9.96 -5.86 -5.08
C VAL A 346 -10.18 -4.85 -3.96
N LEU A 347 -11.27 -5.03 -3.20
CA LEU A 347 -11.59 -4.28 -1.98
C LEU A 347 -11.84 -5.28 -0.85
N ALA A 348 -11.23 -5.05 0.31
CA ALA A 348 -11.61 -5.66 1.57
C ALA A 348 -12.68 -4.81 2.26
N SER A 349 -13.66 -5.46 2.87
CA SER A 349 -14.45 -4.84 3.92
C SER A 349 -14.39 -5.73 5.16
N THR A 350 -13.88 -5.21 6.27
CA THR A 350 -13.61 -6.03 7.46
C THR A 350 -14.88 -6.51 8.19
N GLY A 351 -16.05 -5.99 7.80
CA GLY A 351 -17.33 -6.38 8.39
C GLY A 351 -17.56 -5.80 9.78
N ARG A 352 -18.81 -5.86 10.23
CA ARG A 352 -19.20 -5.41 11.57
C ARG A 352 -20.59 -5.93 11.96
N SER A 353 -20.66 -6.79 12.97
CA SER A 353 -21.92 -7.43 13.36
C SER A 353 -23.00 -6.47 13.89
N SER A 354 -22.63 -5.27 14.36
CA SER A 354 -23.57 -4.27 14.83
C SER A 354 -24.26 -3.50 13.70
N LEU A 355 -23.75 -3.58 12.47
CA LEU A 355 -24.33 -2.97 11.29
C LEU A 355 -25.20 -3.98 10.54
N PHE A 356 -26.16 -3.46 9.75
CA PHE A 356 -26.88 -4.24 8.73
C PHE A 356 -27.48 -5.57 9.22
N ASN A 357 -27.92 -5.63 10.49
CA ASN A 357 -28.41 -6.85 11.14
C ASN A 357 -27.45 -8.05 11.05
N GLY A 358 -26.14 -7.79 11.02
CA GLY A 358 -25.10 -8.80 10.91
C GLY A 358 -24.92 -9.39 9.51
N ALA A 359 -25.50 -8.79 8.47
CA ALA A 359 -25.42 -9.26 7.09
C ALA A 359 -23.98 -9.35 6.54
N ASP A 360 -23.04 -8.64 7.16
CA ASP A 360 -21.60 -8.71 6.91
C ASP A 360 -20.85 -8.60 8.25
N SER A 361 -20.85 -9.68 9.03
CA SER A 361 -20.25 -9.72 10.38
C SER A 361 -18.79 -10.11 10.34
N TRP A 362 -18.42 -11.00 9.42
CA TRP A 362 -17.08 -11.56 9.25
C TRP A 362 -16.31 -10.91 8.11
N GLY A 363 -16.89 -9.91 7.45
CA GLY A 363 -16.29 -9.18 6.36
C GLY A 363 -16.41 -9.88 5.01
N THR A 364 -16.13 -9.10 3.95
CA THR A 364 -16.37 -9.49 2.57
C THR A 364 -15.25 -8.95 1.67
N VAL A 365 -14.81 -9.78 0.72
CA VAL A 365 -13.82 -9.41 -0.31
C VAL A 365 -14.53 -9.25 -1.65
N TYR A 366 -14.37 -8.08 -2.28
CA TYR A 366 -15.01 -7.72 -3.53
C TYR A 366 -13.98 -7.57 -4.65
N ILE A 367 -14.33 -7.98 -5.87
CA ILE A 367 -13.66 -7.53 -7.10
C ILE A 367 -14.54 -6.49 -7.77
N PHE A 368 -13.96 -5.36 -8.15
CA PHE A 368 -14.59 -4.39 -9.04
C PHE A 368 -13.93 -4.42 -10.41
N ASP A 369 -14.76 -4.34 -11.44
CA ASP A 369 -14.35 -4.16 -12.83
C ASP A 369 -14.80 -2.76 -13.27
N ASN A 370 -13.85 -1.89 -13.63
CA ASN A 370 -14.08 -0.46 -13.88
C ASN A 370 -13.73 -0.09 -15.32
N ASN A 371 -14.73 0.00 -16.19
CA ASN A 371 -14.55 0.53 -17.52
C ASN A 371 -14.89 2.03 -17.53
N LEU A 372 -13.86 2.86 -17.34
CA LEU A 372 -13.98 4.32 -17.32
C LEU A 372 -13.93 4.89 -18.73
N VAL A 373 -14.95 5.66 -19.09
CA VAL A 373 -15.05 6.37 -20.38
C VAL A 373 -14.97 7.87 -20.12
N PHE A 374 -14.14 8.55 -20.89
CA PHE A 374 -13.93 10.00 -20.77
C PHE A 374 -14.43 10.73 -22.00
N ASP A 375 -14.99 11.93 -21.80
CA ASP A 375 -15.37 12.83 -22.88
C ASP A 375 -14.12 13.46 -23.56
N GLN A 376 -14.37 14.26 -24.60
CA GLN A 376 -13.32 14.96 -25.34
C GLN A 376 -12.52 15.98 -24.50
N ASN A 377 -13.08 16.42 -23.37
CA ASN A 377 -12.44 17.34 -22.43
C ASN A 377 -11.78 16.58 -21.25
N GLY A 378 -11.78 15.24 -21.28
CA GLY A 378 -11.23 14.40 -20.23
C GLY A 378 -12.07 14.35 -18.96
N ASN A 379 -13.34 14.75 -18.98
CA ASN A 379 -14.25 14.49 -17.86
C ASN A 379 -14.75 13.05 -17.92
N LEU A 380 -15.00 12.44 -16.76
CA LEU A 380 -15.63 11.12 -16.70
C LEU A 380 -17.06 11.20 -17.23
N ASP A 381 -17.36 10.43 -18.28
CA ASP A 381 -18.72 10.21 -18.76
C ASP A 381 -19.32 9.04 -17.96
N THR A 382 -20.02 9.36 -16.88
CA THR A 382 -20.61 8.37 -15.99
C THR A 382 -21.73 7.55 -16.64
N ALA A 383 -22.32 8.03 -17.73
CA ALA A 383 -23.36 7.31 -18.46
C ALA A 383 -22.78 6.32 -19.47
N ALA A 384 -21.61 6.62 -20.04
CA ALA A 384 -20.89 5.72 -20.93
C ALA A 384 -19.95 4.74 -20.19
N SER A 385 -19.53 5.10 -18.97
CA SER A 385 -18.73 4.24 -18.10
C SER A 385 -19.58 3.10 -17.52
N SER A 386 -18.94 1.99 -17.17
CA SER A 386 -19.59 0.87 -16.48
C SER A 386 -18.72 0.37 -15.35
N VAL A 387 -19.34 0.01 -14.24
CA VAL A 387 -18.67 -0.63 -13.10
C VAL A 387 -19.50 -1.80 -12.60
N SER A 388 -18.85 -2.89 -12.25
CA SER A 388 -19.51 -4.03 -11.60
C SER A 388 -18.70 -4.54 -10.43
N ALA A 389 -19.39 -4.95 -9.37
CA ALA A 389 -18.81 -5.59 -8.20
C ALA A 389 -19.17 -7.09 -8.20
N ARG A 390 -18.23 -7.94 -7.79
CA ARG A 390 -18.43 -9.35 -7.52
C ARG A 390 -17.92 -9.66 -6.13
N ILE A 391 -18.72 -10.34 -5.32
CA ILE A 391 -18.28 -10.89 -4.05
C ILE A 391 -17.38 -12.10 -4.34
N LEU A 392 -16.07 -11.93 -4.13
CA LEU A 392 -15.09 -13.01 -4.29
C LEU A 392 -15.20 -14.00 -3.13
N TYR A 393 -15.37 -13.48 -1.92
CA TYR A 393 -15.45 -14.25 -0.69
C TYR A 393 -16.30 -13.49 0.32
N ASP A 394 -17.33 -14.14 0.85
CA ASP A 394 -18.15 -13.63 1.97
C ASP A 394 -17.82 -14.44 3.23
N GLY A 395 -17.37 -13.76 4.29
CA GLY A 395 -17.03 -14.40 5.56
C GLY A 395 -18.24 -15.05 6.23
N ASN A 396 -19.44 -14.46 6.10
CA ASN A 396 -20.66 -14.97 6.73
C ASN A 396 -21.10 -16.32 6.17
N ASP A 397 -20.83 -16.60 4.89
CA ASP A 397 -21.13 -17.88 4.25
C ASP A 397 -19.92 -18.82 4.18
N ALA A 398 -18.84 -18.49 4.88
CA ALA A 398 -17.58 -19.23 4.90
C ALA A 398 -17.00 -19.46 3.50
N GLY A 399 -17.04 -18.44 2.65
CA GLY A 399 -16.55 -18.50 1.27
C GLY A 399 -17.39 -19.38 0.36
N GLY A 400 -18.71 -19.41 0.55
CA GLY A 400 -19.62 -20.31 -0.15
C GLY A 400 -19.54 -21.75 0.38
N GLY A 401 -19.30 -21.91 1.68
CA GLY A 401 -19.18 -23.22 2.34
C GLY A 401 -17.84 -23.92 2.11
N GLN A 402 -16.76 -23.16 1.83
CA GLN A 402 -15.41 -23.71 1.75
C GLN A 402 -14.94 -24.27 3.11
N PHE A 403 -15.43 -23.71 4.21
CA PHE A 403 -15.07 -24.11 5.56
C PHE A 403 -16.31 -24.53 6.38
N SER A 404 -16.08 -25.20 7.51
CA SER A 404 -17.15 -25.68 8.40
C SER A 404 -17.97 -24.57 9.06
N GLY A 405 -17.47 -23.34 9.03
CA GLY A 405 -18.15 -22.13 9.48
C GLY A 405 -17.28 -20.90 9.26
N PRO A 406 -17.85 -19.69 9.46
CA PRO A 406 -17.16 -18.43 9.21
C PRO A 406 -15.80 -18.30 9.91
N ASP A 407 -15.75 -18.71 11.18
CA ASP A 407 -14.55 -18.57 12.02
C ASP A 407 -13.37 -19.48 11.60
N PHE A 408 -13.57 -20.37 10.63
CA PHE A 408 -12.53 -21.27 10.11
C PHE A 408 -11.89 -20.75 8.81
N GLY A 409 -12.52 -19.79 8.14
CA GLY A 409 -12.05 -19.21 6.88
C GLY A 409 -11.39 -17.84 7.07
N VAL A 410 -11.42 -17.01 6.02
CA VAL A 410 -11.01 -15.59 6.10
C VAL A 410 -12.02 -14.84 6.96
N ARG A 411 -11.53 -14.06 7.91
CA ARG A 411 -12.32 -13.31 8.90
C ARG A 411 -11.79 -11.89 8.99
N SER A 412 -12.69 -10.94 8.91
CA SER A 412 -12.37 -9.52 9.07
C SER A 412 -11.17 -9.13 8.17
N PRO A 413 -11.31 -9.35 6.83
CA PRO A 413 -10.25 -9.03 5.90
C PRO A 413 -9.95 -7.54 5.96
N ASP A 414 -8.68 -7.24 6.04
CA ASP A 414 -8.14 -5.91 6.21
C ASP A 414 -7.13 -5.67 5.07
N ASN A 415 -5.85 -5.49 5.38
CA ASN A 415 -4.84 -5.23 4.37
C ASN A 415 -4.75 -6.34 3.30
N LEU A 416 -4.57 -5.93 2.04
CA LEU A 416 -4.47 -6.86 0.93
C LEU A 416 -3.58 -6.39 -0.22
N ASP A 417 -3.14 -7.36 -1.02
CA ASP A 417 -2.43 -7.11 -2.26
C ASP A 417 -2.84 -8.11 -3.34
N TRP A 418 -3.03 -7.61 -4.57
CA TRP A 418 -3.27 -8.44 -5.73
C TRP A 418 -1.94 -8.68 -6.46
N SER A 419 -1.38 -9.86 -6.26
CA SER A 419 -0.08 -10.25 -6.80
C SER A 419 -0.12 -10.58 -8.29
N ASP A 420 1.03 -10.48 -8.95
CA ASP A 420 1.24 -10.79 -10.37
C ASP A 420 0.94 -12.25 -10.77
N ASP A 421 0.85 -13.15 -9.78
CA ASP A 421 0.51 -14.55 -9.96
C ASP A 421 -1.01 -14.81 -10.04
N GLY A 422 -1.82 -13.75 -9.97
CA GLY A 422 -3.28 -13.80 -10.00
C GLY A 422 -3.92 -14.17 -8.65
N THR A 423 -3.13 -14.16 -7.57
CA THR A 423 -3.57 -14.40 -6.20
C THR A 423 -3.75 -13.08 -5.46
N ILE A 424 -4.78 -13.02 -4.62
CA ILE A 424 -4.95 -11.93 -3.65
C ILE A 424 -4.46 -12.43 -2.30
N TYR A 425 -3.47 -11.76 -1.73
CA TYR A 425 -3.02 -11.98 -0.37
C TYR A 425 -3.77 -11.06 0.57
N ILE A 426 -4.26 -11.59 1.68
CA ILE A 426 -5.16 -10.89 2.61
C ILE A 426 -4.68 -11.11 4.04
N GLN A 427 -4.70 -10.06 4.84
CA GLN A 427 -4.45 -10.07 6.27
C GLN A 427 -5.77 -9.88 7.03
N GLU A 428 -5.81 -10.32 8.29
CA GLU A 428 -7.00 -10.23 9.15
C GLU A 428 -6.72 -9.26 10.31
N ASP A 429 -7.58 -8.25 10.51
CA ASP A 429 -7.73 -7.47 11.75
C ASP A 429 -9.07 -7.82 12.39
N ARG A 430 -9.09 -8.13 13.69
CA ARG A 430 -10.30 -8.52 14.39
C ARG A 430 -11.31 -7.35 14.53
N SER A 431 -12.33 -7.34 13.67
CA SER A 431 -13.50 -6.45 13.78
C SER A 431 -14.71 -7.05 14.54
N PHE A 432 -14.72 -8.37 14.76
CA PHE A 432 -15.87 -9.10 15.32
C PHE A 432 -15.52 -9.90 16.57
N SER A 433 -16.38 -9.82 17.60
CA SER A 433 -16.16 -10.51 18.87
C SER A 433 -16.09 -12.04 18.78
N GLY A 434 -16.67 -12.66 17.74
CA GLY A 434 -16.63 -14.11 17.54
C GLY A 434 -15.29 -14.65 17.03
N PHE A 435 -14.35 -13.76 16.67
CA PHE A 435 -13.06 -14.10 16.08
C PHE A 435 -12.26 -15.08 16.94
N GLY A 436 -11.87 -16.21 16.32
CA GLY A 436 -11.05 -17.26 16.93
C GLY A 436 -11.76 -18.05 18.04
N GLN A 437 -13.00 -17.72 18.42
CA GLN A 437 -13.67 -18.36 19.55
C GLN A 437 -14.04 -19.82 19.27
N THR A 438 -14.37 -20.15 18.02
CA THR A 438 -14.78 -21.50 17.61
C THR A 438 -13.61 -22.26 17.02
N SER A 439 -12.81 -21.61 16.18
CA SER A 439 -11.67 -22.25 15.50
C SER A 439 -10.44 -22.36 16.38
N GLY A 440 -10.26 -21.45 17.34
CA GLY A 440 -9.03 -21.31 18.13
C GLY A 440 -7.87 -20.70 17.33
N GLU A 441 -8.15 -20.17 16.15
CA GLU A 441 -7.15 -19.69 15.19
C GLU A 441 -6.90 -18.20 15.37
N GLU A 442 -5.63 -17.83 15.44
CA GLU A 442 -5.16 -16.45 15.52
C GLU A 442 -5.30 -15.72 14.18
N ALA A 443 -5.15 -14.38 14.19
CA ALA A 443 -5.02 -13.55 12.99
C ALA A 443 -4.04 -14.14 11.97
N SER A 444 -4.50 -14.21 10.73
CA SER A 444 -3.89 -15.03 9.70
C SER A 444 -3.65 -14.27 8.40
N ILE A 445 -2.71 -14.80 7.62
CA ILE A 445 -2.49 -14.38 6.23
C ILE A 445 -3.13 -15.44 5.35
N TRP A 446 -3.98 -15.01 4.44
CA TRP A 446 -4.67 -15.85 3.48
C TRP A 446 -4.21 -15.53 2.07
N ARG A 447 -4.30 -16.53 1.20
CA ARG A 447 -4.21 -16.34 -0.24
C ARG A 447 -5.52 -16.79 -0.88
N LEU A 448 -6.08 -15.98 -1.77
CA LEU A 448 -7.32 -16.24 -2.50
C LEU A 448 -7.03 -16.25 -4.00
N ASP A 449 -7.49 -17.31 -4.67
CA ASP A 449 -7.52 -17.34 -6.13
C ASP A 449 -8.52 -16.28 -6.64
N ALA A 450 -8.07 -15.26 -7.37
CA ALA A 450 -8.89 -14.11 -7.72
C ALA A 450 -10.10 -14.45 -8.64
N THR A 451 -10.07 -15.60 -9.30
CA THR A 451 -11.17 -16.07 -10.15
C THR A 451 -12.20 -16.86 -9.35
N THR A 452 -11.74 -17.81 -8.54
CA THR A 452 -12.59 -18.82 -7.90
C THR A 452 -12.94 -18.49 -6.44
N GLY A 453 -12.22 -17.56 -5.81
CA GLY A 453 -12.36 -17.25 -4.39
C GLY A 453 -11.84 -18.35 -3.46
N ARG A 454 -11.10 -19.33 -3.99
CA ARG A 454 -10.57 -20.43 -3.18
C ARG A 454 -9.52 -19.91 -2.20
N ALA A 455 -9.82 -19.98 -0.91
CA ALA A 455 -8.96 -19.47 0.15
C ALA A 455 -8.00 -20.56 0.69
N THR A 456 -6.78 -20.18 1.02
CA THR A 456 -5.81 -21.02 1.71
C THR A 456 -5.02 -20.19 2.69
N ARG A 457 -4.96 -20.61 3.96
CA ARG A 457 -4.16 -19.93 4.99
C ARG A 457 -2.68 -20.16 4.71
N VAL A 458 -1.88 -19.11 4.61
CA VAL A 458 -0.45 -19.17 4.26
C VAL A 458 0.45 -18.69 5.39
N GLY A 459 -0.11 -17.97 6.36
CA GLY A 459 0.59 -17.60 7.59
C GLY A 459 -0.39 -17.40 8.72
N GLN A 460 0.12 -17.41 9.94
CA GLN A 460 -0.64 -17.10 11.14
C GLN A 460 0.29 -16.49 12.17
N VAL A 461 -0.19 -15.48 12.90
CA VAL A 461 0.57 -14.88 14.01
C VAL A 461 0.99 -15.95 15.01
N ASP A 462 2.24 -15.85 15.49
CA ASP A 462 2.85 -16.71 16.49
C ASP A 462 3.12 -15.94 17.80
N ARG A 463 2.19 -16.10 18.75
CA ARG A 463 2.26 -15.50 20.09
C ARG A 463 3.34 -16.12 20.99
N SER A 464 3.97 -17.22 20.57
CA SER A 464 5.05 -17.87 21.31
C SER A 464 6.45 -17.33 20.96
N SER A 465 6.52 -16.39 20.01
CA SER A 465 7.75 -15.76 19.57
C SER A 465 8.59 -15.20 20.72
N SER A 466 9.91 -15.37 20.64
CA SER A 466 10.84 -14.79 21.61
C SER A 466 10.93 -13.28 21.42
N LEU A 467 10.44 -12.52 22.40
CA LEU A 467 10.46 -11.05 22.37
C LEU A 467 11.82 -10.48 22.83
N PRO A 468 12.32 -9.38 22.21
CA PRO A 468 13.55 -8.73 22.63
C PRO A 468 13.55 -8.22 24.08
N GLY A 469 14.75 -8.16 24.66
CA GLY A 469 15.09 -7.74 26.03
C GLY A 469 14.00 -7.04 26.86
N GLY A 470 13.34 -7.81 27.73
CA GLY A 470 12.42 -7.29 28.75
C GLY A 470 11.05 -6.86 28.22
N GLN A 471 10.78 -7.02 26.93
CA GLN A 471 9.43 -6.89 26.38
C GLN A 471 8.54 -8.04 26.86
N THR A 472 7.25 -7.76 27.03
CA THR A 472 6.27 -8.72 27.52
C THR A 472 4.94 -8.55 26.82
N ASP A 473 4.31 -9.66 26.47
CA ASP A 473 2.92 -9.71 26.04
C ASP A 473 1.98 -9.69 27.26
N SER A 474 1.18 -8.64 27.39
CA SER A 474 0.24 -8.46 28.50
C SER A 474 -1.07 -9.24 28.35
N SER A 475 -1.39 -9.74 27.15
CA SER A 475 -2.64 -10.42 26.82
C SER A 475 -2.42 -11.65 25.93
N PRO A 476 -1.57 -12.62 26.33
CA PRO A 476 -1.10 -13.71 25.46
C PRO A 476 -2.17 -14.73 25.03
N ASN A 477 -3.38 -14.65 25.58
CA ASN A 477 -4.50 -15.53 25.24
C ASN A 477 -5.65 -14.78 24.54
N ASP A 478 -5.48 -13.49 24.23
CA ASP A 478 -6.46 -12.69 23.50
C ASP A 478 -6.16 -12.77 22.00
N LEU A 479 -6.88 -13.66 21.30
CA LEU A 479 -6.78 -13.84 19.86
C LEU A 479 -7.32 -12.60 19.14
N GLY A 480 -6.62 -12.12 18.12
CA GLY A 480 -6.87 -10.89 17.37
C GLY A 480 -6.41 -9.65 18.13
N ASN A 481 -5.52 -9.79 19.11
CA ASN A 481 -4.81 -8.67 19.75
C ASN A 481 -3.44 -8.43 19.09
N TRP A 482 -2.95 -9.41 18.34
CA TRP A 482 -1.89 -9.20 17.38
C TRP A 482 -2.47 -9.49 16.02
N GLU A 483 -2.02 -8.75 15.04
CA GLU A 483 -2.45 -8.86 13.66
C GLU A 483 -1.24 -8.73 12.76
N THR A 484 -1.39 -9.20 11.53
CA THR A 484 -0.45 -8.87 10.47
C THR A 484 -1.05 -7.70 9.71
N SER A 485 -0.24 -6.70 9.38
CA SER A 485 -0.66 -5.53 8.62
C SER A 485 0.35 -5.28 7.51
N GLY A 486 -0.04 -4.43 6.55
CA GLY A 486 0.71 -4.09 5.34
C GLY A 486 1.24 -5.31 4.57
N ILE A 487 0.73 -5.62 3.38
CA ILE A 487 1.25 -6.73 2.58
C ILE A 487 1.49 -6.30 1.15
N LEU A 488 2.64 -6.70 0.59
CA LEU A 488 2.96 -6.40 -0.80
C LEU A 488 3.80 -7.50 -1.42
N ASP A 489 3.44 -7.92 -2.61
CA ASP A 489 4.31 -8.72 -3.46
C ASP A 489 5.46 -7.88 -4.01
N ILE A 490 6.68 -8.23 -3.60
CA ILE A 490 7.90 -7.53 -3.99
C ILE A 490 8.81 -8.42 -4.82
N THR A 491 8.31 -9.55 -5.30
CA THR A 491 9.09 -10.57 -6.01
C THR A 491 9.86 -9.99 -7.19
N GLU A 492 9.22 -9.10 -7.96
CA GLU A 492 9.83 -8.49 -9.16
C GLU A 492 11.13 -7.72 -8.86
N PHE A 493 11.32 -7.25 -7.63
CA PHE A 493 12.50 -6.48 -7.24
C PHE A 493 13.72 -7.34 -6.87
N PHE A 494 13.57 -8.67 -6.80
CA PHE A 494 14.64 -9.59 -6.41
C PHE A 494 15.09 -10.42 -7.62
N PRO A 495 16.05 -9.92 -8.43
CA PRO A 495 16.57 -10.69 -9.57
C PRO A 495 17.30 -11.98 -9.15
N GLY A 496 17.67 -12.09 -7.87
CA GLY A 496 18.22 -13.32 -7.27
C GLY A 496 17.15 -14.27 -6.71
N ALA A 497 15.85 -13.97 -6.88
CA ALA A 497 14.78 -14.90 -6.54
C ALA A 497 14.94 -16.20 -7.35
N ARG A 498 14.69 -17.33 -6.69
CA ARG A 498 14.71 -18.64 -7.39
C ARG A 498 13.53 -18.70 -8.36
N PRO A 499 13.63 -19.46 -9.47
CA PRO A 499 12.46 -19.76 -10.29
C PRO A 499 11.31 -20.29 -9.43
N GLY A 500 10.12 -19.72 -9.59
CA GLY A 500 8.94 -20.00 -8.77
C GLY A 500 8.99 -19.45 -7.34
N GLU A 501 9.94 -18.60 -6.97
CA GLU A 501 9.93 -17.98 -5.64
C GLU A 501 8.96 -16.78 -5.59
N LYS A 502 8.12 -16.74 -4.56
CA LYS A 502 7.28 -15.60 -4.20
C LYS A 502 7.84 -14.96 -2.93
N ILE A 503 7.95 -13.65 -2.91
CA ILE A 503 8.49 -12.85 -1.80
C ILE A 503 7.48 -11.75 -1.49
N LEU A 504 6.77 -11.90 -0.39
CA LEU A 504 5.90 -10.87 0.16
C LEU A 504 6.65 -10.16 1.29
N ILE A 505 6.57 -8.84 1.34
CA ILE A 505 6.90 -8.08 2.55
C ILE A 505 5.62 -7.86 3.33
N LEU A 506 5.72 -7.99 4.64
CA LEU A 506 4.63 -7.64 5.54
C LEU A 506 5.11 -7.28 6.93
N ASP A 507 4.23 -6.69 7.72
CA ASP A 507 4.49 -6.46 9.14
C ASP A 507 3.44 -7.09 10.08
N VAL A 508 3.69 -6.87 11.37
CA VAL A 508 2.90 -7.38 12.49
C VAL A 508 2.71 -6.24 13.46
N GLN A 509 1.47 -5.97 13.83
CA GLN A 509 1.12 -5.13 14.96
C GLN A 509 0.90 -6.03 16.18
N ALA A 510 1.73 -5.85 17.22
CA ALA A 510 1.65 -6.67 18.43
C ALA A 510 1.06 -5.84 19.58
N HIS A 511 -0.25 -5.55 19.51
CA HIS A 511 -0.90 -4.53 20.35
C HIS A 511 -0.89 -4.79 21.85
N SER A 512 -0.53 -5.99 22.30
CA SER A 512 -0.37 -6.31 23.71
C SER A 512 1.09 -6.35 24.19
N VAL A 513 2.07 -6.24 23.27
CA VAL A 513 3.51 -6.27 23.59
C VAL A 513 4.00 -4.89 23.99
N ARG A 514 4.53 -4.79 25.22
CA ARG A 514 5.03 -3.55 25.82
C ARG A 514 6.33 -3.81 26.60
N ASN A 515 6.79 -2.81 27.35
CA ASN A 515 7.95 -2.86 28.25
C ASN A 515 9.29 -3.04 27.52
N GLY A 516 10.36 -3.32 28.26
CA GLY A 516 11.71 -3.47 27.70
C GLY A 516 12.16 -2.23 26.92
N SER A 517 12.69 -2.44 25.72
CA SER A 517 13.12 -1.39 24.79
C SER A 517 11.99 -0.59 24.14
N ILE A 518 10.75 -1.11 24.15
CA ILE A 518 9.55 -0.39 23.70
C ILE A 518 9.14 0.65 24.74
N GLY A 519 9.16 0.22 26.01
CA GLY A 519 8.87 1.05 27.16
C GLY A 519 9.99 2.06 27.48
N GLY A 520 9.69 3.02 28.35
CA GLY A 520 10.68 4.00 28.83
C GLY A 520 10.74 5.28 27.99
N PRO A 521 11.88 6.01 27.99
CA PRO A 521 11.97 7.37 27.45
C PRO A 521 11.77 7.45 25.94
N ASN A 522 11.96 6.36 25.21
CA ASN A 522 11.80 6.31 23.76
C ASN A 522 10.32 6.29 23.34
N ASN A 523 9.43 5.79 24.20
CA ASN A 523 7.99 5.62 23.92
C ASN A 523 7.72 5.11 22.50
N LEU A 524 8.00 3.83 22.24
CA LEU A 524 7.79 3.25 20.91
C LEU A 524 6.34 2.77 20.69
N VAL A 525 5.42 3.12 21.60
CA VAL A 525 4.00 2.72 21.62
C VAL A 525 3.80 1.24 21.89
N GLU A 526 4.27 0.35 21.00
CA GLU A 526 4.07 -1.09 21.10
C GLU A 526 5.09 -1.94 20.35
N GLY A 527 4.91 -3.26 20.41
CA GLY A 527 5.73 -4.21 19.68
C GLY A 527 5.22 -4.42 18.26
N GLY A 528 6.03 -5.14 17.48
CA GLY A 528 5.72 -5.48 16.10
C GLY A 528 6.96 -5.93 15.37
N GLN A 529 6.82 -6.30 14.09
CA GLN A 529 7.92 -6.84 13.31
C GLN A 529 7.67 -6.65 11.82
N LEU A 530 8.64 -6.10 11.09
CA LEU A 530 8.66 -6.14 9.63
C LEU A 530 9.39 -7.41 9.19
N GLY A 531 8.88 -8.11 8.18
CA GLY A 531 9.47 -9.36 7.70
C GLY A 531 9.11 -9.72 6.27
N LEU A 532 9.70 -10.82 5.81
CA LEU A 532 9.44 -11.41 4.50
C LEU A 532 8.73 -12.75 4.65
N LEU A 533 7.60 -12.93 3.97
CA LEU A 533 6.95 -14.21 3.80
C LEU A 533 7.30 -14.77 2.42
N THR A 534 7.97 -15.92 2.40
CA THR A 534 8.51 -16.50 1.16
C THR A 534 7.98 -17.90 0.93
N VAL A 535 7.72 -18.26 -0.32
CA VAL A 535 7.38 -19.64 -0.71
C VAL A 535 8.06 -20.00 -2.02
N GLN A 536 8.33 -21.28 -2.22
CA GLN A 536 8.70 -21.83 -3.51
C GLN A 536 7.44 -22.42 -4.13
N THR A 537 6.82 -21.71 -5.07
CA THR A 537 5.75 -22.28 -5.87
C THR A 537 6.38 -23.24 -6.89
N PRO A 538 5.88 -24.48 -7.00
CA PRO A 538 6.32 -25.35 -8.08
C PRO A 538 5.97 -24.68 -9.41
N GLU A 539 6.95 -24.53 -10.30
CA GLU A 539 6.69 -24.11 -11.69
C GLU A 539 5.52 -24.93 -12.24
N PRO A 540 4.52 -24.30 -12.89
CA PRO A 540 3.45 -25.06 -13.53
C PRO A 540 4.12 -26.04 -14.47
N THR A 541 3.90 -27.33 -14.22
CA THR A 541 4.52 -28.38 -15.01
C THR A 541 3.95 -28.22 -16.40
N LEU A 542 4.72 -27.63 -17.31
CA LEU A 542 4.47 -27.70 -18.75
C LEU A 542 4.43 -29.19 -19.06
N PHE A 543 3.22 -29.75 -19.13
CA PHE A 543 2.99 -31.03 -19.75
C PHE A 543 3.44 -30.88 -21.21
N PHE A 544 4.73 -31.10 -21.46
CA PHE A 544 5.22 -31.39 -22.79
C PHE A 544 4.40 -32.58 -23.28
N GLY A 545 3.51 -32.29 -24.23
CA GLY A 545 2.53 -33.23 -24.73
C GLY A 545 3.18 -34.53 -25.19
N LEU A 546 3.05 -35.57 -24.38
CA LEU A 546 3.03 -36.94 -24.87
C LEU A 546 1.63 -37.17 -25.45
N GLY A 547 1.46 -36.79 -26.71
CA GLY A 547 0.16 -36.83 -27.38
C GLY A 547 0.26 -37.03 -28.89
N PHE A 548 0.45 -38.29 -29.29
CA PHE A 548 0.03 -38.88 -30.56
C PHE A 548 0.62 -38.36 -31.89
N PHE A 549 1.60 -39.11 -32.41
CA PHE A 549 1.78 -39.31 -33.84
C PHE A 549 0.50 -39.93 -34.45
N GLY A 550 -0.44 -39.08 -34.86
CA GLY A 550 -1.54 -39.46 -35.75
C GLY A 550 -1.08 -39.39 -37.19
N LEU A 551 -0.79 -40.54 -37.81
CA LEU A 551 -0.68 -40.68 -39.26
C LEU A 551 -1.97 -40.14 -39.92
N SER A 552 -1.86 -39.02 -40.61
CA SER A 552 -2.86 -38.57 -41.58
C SER A 552 -2.23 -38.61 -42.96
N ALA A 553 -2.49 -39.70 -43.68
CA ALA A 553 -2.15 -39.84 -45.09
C ALA A 553 -2.98 -38.84 -45.91
N LEU A 554 -2.34 -37.78 -46.40
CA LEU A 554 -2.92 -36.89 -47.40
C LEU A 554 -2.77 -37.55 -48.78
N ALA A 555 -3.82 -38.21 -49.25
CA ALA A 555 -3.93 -38.66 -50.63
C ALA A 555 -4.26 -37.47 -51.54
N LEU A 556 -3.23 -36.92 -52.20
CA LEU A 556 -3.37 -35.99 -53.33
C LEU A 556 -4.05 -36.72 -54.51
N LYS A 557 -5.29 -36.35 -54.84
CA LYS A 557 -5.92 -36.69 -56.12
C LYS A 557 -5.69 -35.54 -57.11
N ARG A 558 -4.80 -35.77 -58.08
CA ARG A 558 -4.68 -35.01 -59.33
C ARG A 558 -6.01 -35.05 -60.08
N LYS A 559 -6.50 -33.88 -60.53
CA LYS A 559 -7.38 -33.77 -61.69
C LYS A 559 -6.57 -33.25 -62.88
N GLN A 560 -6.49 -34.07 -63.92
CA GLN A 560 -6.30 -33.64 -65.30
C GLN A 560 -7.69 -33.59 -65.97
N SER A 561 -7.77 -32.77 -67.02
CA SER A 561 -8.93 -32.32 -67.83
C SER A 561 -9.83 -31.29 -67.17
#